data_AF-A0A1B1BQE4-F1
#
_entry.id   AF-A0A1B1BQE4-F1
#
_cell.length_a   1.000
_cell.length_b   1.000
_cell.length_c   1.000
_cell.angle_alpha   90.00
_cell.angle_beta   90.00
_cell.angle_gamma   90.00
#
_symmetry.space_group_name_H-M   'P 1'
#
loop_
_entity.id
_entity.type
_entity.pdbx_description
1 polymer ?
#
loop_
_entity_poly.entity_id
_entity_poly.type
_entity_poly.pdbx_seq_one_letter_code
_entity_poly.pdbx_strand_id
1 'polypeptide(L)'
;MGSDTKHPDTPHVQRSVRADTLEQIEPSYAAEFVPRPFSLTPAELGGLPATLASEPTSVRAWVRYPAIARHVQALALAWTPRAVYVEWEDSGTHRVWVWAPAVERAAPAPPTAPPRPSVDMLSVRSAEPLVELVKARLARSGAEFVTSTERPAGPFGVVVFGSIDQHHVRLELSADPTTNTCVVQLFDLTAKKVLVERVAAPTFQEAIEAYAWAEAIDALTLSGEPDHELP
;
A
#
# COMPACT_ATOMS: atom_id res chain seq x y z
N MET A 1 6.73 28.90 53.98
CA MET A 1 5.52 29.49 53.38
C MET A 1 5.63 29.29 51.88
N GLY A 2 5.00 28.23 51.37
CA GLY A 2 5.07 27.86 49.96
C GLY A 2 4.01 28.63 49.18
N SER A 3 4.42 29.31 48.12
CA SER A 3 3.53 30.05 47.24
C SER A 3 2.83 29.08 46.29
N ASP A 4 1.55 28.85 46.55
CA ASP A 4 0.56 28.31 45.61
C ASP A 4 0.62 29.08 44.29
N THR A 5 1.15 28.46 43.23
CA THR A 5 1.00 28.99 41.87
C THR A 5 -0.10 28.20 41.18
N LYS A 6 -1.33 28.68 41.40
CA LYS A 6 -2.56 28.25 40.75
C LYS A 6 -2.41 28.42 39.23
N HIS A 7 -2.22 27.34 38.49
CA HIS A 7 -2.30 27.34 37.04
C HIS A 7 -3.76 27.69 36.62
N PRO A 8 -3.99 28.65 35.72
CA PRO A 8 -5.31 28.88 35.17
C PRO A 8 -5.65 27.74 34.19
N ASP A 9 -6.58 26.90 34.60
CA ASP A 9 -7.22 25.89 33.74
C ASP A 9 -8.06 26.63 32.71
N THR A 10 -7.50 26.84 31.52
CA THR A 10 -8.19 27.54 30.44
C THR A 10 -9.18 26.54 29.83
N PRO A 11 -10.50 26.78 29.85
CA PRO A 11 -11.42 25.86 29.20
C PRO A 11 -11.14 25.87 27.70
N HIS A 12 -10.60 24.76 27.19
CA HIS A 12 -10.46 24.55 25.76
C HIS A 12 -11.85 24.60 25.13
N VAL A 13 -12.21 25.74 24.53
CA VAL A 13 -13.48 25.92 23.84
C VAL A 13 -13.46 25.02 22.60
N GLN A 14 -14.00 23.82 22.75
CA GLN A 14 -14.16 22.89 21.65
C GLN A 14 -15.12 23.50 20.62
N ARG A 15 -14.60 23.85 19.45
CA ARG A 15 -15.36 24.44 18.36
C ARG A 15 -16.25 23.36 17.73
N SER A 16 -17.55 23.63 17.64
CA SER A 16 -18.51 22.72 17.00
C SER A 16 -18.87 23.23 15.60
N VAL A 17 -18.93 22.32 14.62
CA VAL A 17 -19.35 22.55 13.23
C VAL A 17 -20.37 21.49 12.83
N ARG A 18 -21.04 21.61 11.68
CA ARG A 18 -21.89 20.50 11.19
C ARG A 18 -21.01 19.44 10.51
N ALA A 19 -21.26 18.16 10.77
CA ALA A 19 -20.42 17.08 10.27
C ALA A 19 -20.38 17.01 8.73
N ASP A 20 -21.50 17.31 8.08
CA ASP A 20 -21.67 17.31 6.62
C ASP A 20 -20.91 18.44 5.90
N THR A 21 -20.41 19.43 6.64
CA THR A 21 -19.55 20.50 6.07
C THR A 21 -18.08 20.10 5.98
N LEU A 22 -17.67 18.99 6.63
CA LEU A 22 -16.32 18.46 6.52
C LEU A 22 -16.30 17.44 5.38
N GLU A 23 -15.85 17.89 4.22
CA GLU A 23 -15.84 17.10 2.99
C GLU A 23 -14.75 16.02 2.99
N GLN A 24 -14.98 15.01 2.16
CA GLN A 24 -13.92 14.06 1.83
C GLN A 24 -12.83 14.76 1.03
N ILE A 25 -11.58 14.59 1.45
CA ILE A 25 -10.41 15.07 0.71
C ILE A 25 -9.70 13.86 0.15
N GLU A 26 -9.34 13.96 -1.13
CA GLU A 26 -8.56 12.95 -1.84
C GLU A 26 -7.38 13.63 -2.53
N PRO A 27 -6.25 12.92 -2.70
CA PRO A 27 -5.17 13.40 -3.52
C PRO A 27 -5.61 13.61 -4.96
N SER A 28 -5.06 14.64 -5.60
CA SER A 28 -5.26 14.86 -7.03
C SER A 28 -4.44 13.84 -7.82
N TYR A 29 -5.04 12.71 -8.15
CA TYR A 29 -4.46 11.75 -9.08
C TYR A 29 -4.72 12.24 -10.51
N ALA A 30 -3.67 12.73 -11.19
CA ALA A 30 -3.77 13.15 -12.59
C ALA A 30 -4.07 11.92 -13.47
N ALA A 31 -5.32 11.79 -13.93
CA ALA A 31 -5.80 10.80 -14.91
C ALA A 31 -5.70 9.30 -14.58
N GLU A 32 -5.16 8.90 -13.42
CA GLU A 32 -5.07 7.50 -13.00
C GLU A 32 -6.33 7.00 -12.28
N PHE A 33 -6.74 5.74 -12.52
CA PHE A 33 -7.85 5.11 -11.81
C PHE A 33 -7.40 4.62 -10.42
N VAL A 34 -7.37 5.53 -9.46
CA VAL A 34 -7.03 5.24 -8.06
C VAL A 34 -8.31 4.95 -7.25
N PRO A 35 -8.40 3.81 -6.54
CA PRO A 35 -9.52 3.54 -5.65
C PRO A 35 -9.66 4.63 -4.60
N ARG A 36 -10.85 5.19 -4.54
CA ARG A 36 -11.20 6.21 -3.58
C ARG A 36 -11.72 5.56 -2.30
N PRO A 37 -11.33 6.03 -1.11
CA PRO A 37 -11.97 5.57 0.10
C PRO A 37 -13.45 5.98 0.11
N PHE A 38 -14.28 5.25 0.83
CA PHE A 38 -15.65 5.68 1.09
C PHE A 38 -15.71 6.46 2.39
N SER A 39 -16.10 7.73 2.31
CA SER A 39 -16.57 8.49 3.45
C SER A 39 -18.03 8.17 3.75
N LEU A 40 -18.42 8.27 5.02
CA LEU A 40 -19.84 8.33 5.38
C LEU A 40 -20.51 9.51 4.67
N THR A 41 -21.72 9.24 4.16
CA THR A 41 -22.58 10.22 3.51
C THR A 41 -23.24 11.16 4.51
N PRO A 42 -23.73 12.34 4.09
CA PRO A 42 -24.48 13.24 4.97
C PRO A 42 -25.68 12.58 5.66
N ALA A 43 -26.37 11.67 4.95
CA ALA A 43 -27.49 10.91 5.50
C ALA A 43 -27.06 9.96 6.63
N GLU A 44 -25.92 9.28 6.48
CA GLU A 44 -25.36 8.39 7.51
C GLU A 44 -24.85 9.16 8.74
N LEU A 45 -24.31 10.37 8.53
CA LEU A 45 -23.90 11.29 9.59
C LEU A 45 -25.09 11.88 10.36
N GLY A 46 -26.28 11.91 9.76
CA GLY A 46 -27.54 12.30 10.42
C GLY A 46 -27.60 13.77 10.83
N GLY A 47 -26.81 14.64 10.21
CA GLY A 47 -26.80 16.09 10.52
C GLY A 47 -26.31 16.44 11.93
N LEU A 48 -25.61 15.52 12.59
CA LEU A 48 -25.09 15.74 13.94
C LEU A 48 -24.00 16.82 13.96
N PRO A 49 -23.90 17.61 15.05
CA PRO A 49 -22.76 18.49 15.24
C PRO A 49 -21.48 17.67 15.42
N ALA A 50 -20.42 18.08 14.74
CA ALA A 50 -19.08 17.60 14.87
C ALA A 50 -18.28 18.51 15.80
N THR A 51 -17.71 17.92 16.84
CA THR A 51 -16.72 18.58 17.70
C THR A 51 -15.38 18.53 17.00
N LEU A 52 -14.78 19.69 16.74
CA LEU A 52 -13.43 19.77 16.20
C LEU A 52 -12.41 19.47 17.30
N ALA A 53 -11.39 18.68 16.95
CA ALA A 53 -10.26 18.46 17.80
C ALA A 53 -9.48 19.77 17.98
N SER A 54 -9.19 20.16 19.22
CA SER A 54 -8.29 21.30 19.49
C SER A 54 -6.87 21.00 19.00
N GLU A 55 -6.47 19.73 19.08
CA GLU A 55 -5.24 19.18 18.50
C GLU A 55 -5.56 17.85 17.82
N PRO A 56 -5.03 17.59 16.60
CA PRO A 56 -5.21 16.31 15.93
C PRO A 56 -4.81 15.13 16.81
N THR A 57 -5.72 14.19 17.04
CA THR A 57 -5.47 13.05 17.95
C THR A 57 -5.02 11.82 17.16
N SER A 58 -3.89 11.21 17.53
CA SER A 58 -3.42 9.97 16.89
C SER A 58 -4.40 8.82 17.10
N VAL A 59 -4.83 8.18 16.02
CA VAL A 59 -5.78 7.05 16.03
C VAL A 59 -5.37 5.99 15.01
N ARG A 60 -5.92 4.79 15.16
CA ARG A 60 -5.98 3.80 14.07
C ARG A 60 -7.41 3.69 13.60
N ALA A 61 -7.61 3.65 12.29
CA ALA A 61 -8.95 3.65 11.70
C ALA A 61 -9.08 2.61 10.61
N TRP A 62 -10.19 1.86 10.62
CA TRP A 62 -10.59 1.02 9.50
C TRP A 62 -11.28 1.87 8.43
N VAL A 63 -10.64 1.99 7.26
CA VAL A 63 -11.16 2.73 6.10
C VAL A 63 -11.58 1.75 5.02
N ARG A 64 -12.74 1.97 4.42
CA ARG A 64 -13.28 1.15 3.34
C ARG A 64 -12.95 1.75 1.98
N TYR A 65 -12.60 0.88 1.05
CA TYR A 65 -12.42 1.14 -0.37
C TYR A 65 -13.35 0.19 -1.15
N PRO A 66 -13.63 0.44 -2.45
CA PRO A 66 -14.50 -0.39 -3.27
C PRO A 66 -14.27 -1.91 -3.17
N ALA A 67 -13.02 -2.35 -3.03
CA ALA A 67 -12.65 -3.77 -2.99
C ALA A 67 -11.99 -4.24 -1.69
N ILE A 68 -11.57 -3.33 -0.79
CA ILE A 68 -10.77 -3.67 0.40
C ILE A 68 -11.13 -2.82 1.62
N ALA A 69 -10.77 -3.30 2.80
CA ALA A 69 -10.68 -2.49 4.01
C ALA A 69 -9.21 -2.37 4.41
N ARG A 70 -8.77 -1.17 4.79
CA ARG A 70 -7.41 -0.93 5.29
C ARG A 70 -7.46 -0.41 6.71
N HIS A 71 -6.54 -0.89 7.54
CA HIS A 71 -6.32 -0.34 8.87
C HIS A 71 -5.18 0.67 8.80
N VAL A 72 -5.51 1.96 8.88
CA VAL A 72 -4.55 3.06 8.68
C VAL A 72 -4.19 3.73 9.99
N GLN A 73 -2.96 4.22 10.09
CA GLN A 73 -2.56 5.17 11.14
C GLN A 73 -3.00 6.56 10.68
N ALA A 74 -3.82 7.24 11.50
CA ALA A 74 -4.48 8.48 11.13
C ALA A 74 -4.50 9.49 12.28
N LEU A 75 -4.95 10.70 11.98
CA LEU A 75 -5.25 11.76 12.91
C LEU A 75 -6.76 12.01 12.94
N ALA A 76 -7.38 11.93 14.11
CA ALA A 76 -8.75 12.35 14.31
C ALA A 76 -8.81 13.88 14.42
N LEU A 77 -9.50 14.50 13.47
CA LEU A 77 -9.64 15.95 13.36
C LEU A 77 -10.98 16.46 13.90
N ALA A 78 -12.01 15.62 13.85
CA ALA A 78 -13.32 15.93 14.39
C ALA A 78 -14.09 14.64 14.76
N TRP A 79 -15.11 14.74 15.60
CA TRP A 79 -15.97 13.61 15.92
C TRP A 79 -17.41 14.03 16.18
N THR A 80 -18.32 13.09 15.91
CA THR A 80 -19.69 13.09 16.40
C THR A 80 -19.84 11.90 17.37
N PRO A 81 -20.99 11.74 18.04
CA PRO A 81 -21.25 10.52 18.82
C PRO A 81 -21.19 9.21 18.01
N ARG A 82 -21.27 9.28 16.67
CA ARG A 82 -21.37 8.10 15.79
C ARG A 82 -20.20 7.94 14.85
N ALA A 83 -19.46 9.00 14.55
CA ALA A 83 -18.46 9.01 13.49
C ALA A 83 -17.25 9.86 13.87
N VAL A 84 -16.11 9.59 13.25
CA VAL A 84 -14.87 10.34 13.41
C VAL A 84 -14.37 10.75 12.04
N TYR A 85 -13.99 12.01 11.93
CA TYR A 85 -13.34 12.57 10.75
C TYR A 85 -11.84 12.38 10.90
N VAL A 86 -11.26 11.54 10.04
CA VAL A 86 -9.87 11.12 10.12
C VAL A 86 -9.09 11.62 8.92
N GLU A 87 -7.83 11.98 9.15
CA GLU A 87 -6.83 12.33 8.14
C GLU A 87 -5.69 11.33 8.17
N TRP A 88 -5.23 10.90 7.00
CA TRP A 88 -4.01 10.11 6.87
C TRP A 88 -3.28 10.44 5.57
N GLU A 89 -2.04 9.99 5.46
CA GLU A 89 -1.20 10.16 4.29
C GLU A 89 -0.99 8.81 3.60
N ASP A 90 -1.32 8.74 2.31
CA ASP A 90 -1.15 7.55 1.45
C ASP A 90 -1.08 8.04 -0.01
N SER A 91 0.14 8.29 -0.48
CA SER A 91 0.40 8.97 -1.78
C SER A 91 -0.34 10.31 -1.90
N GLY A 92 -0.45 11.03 -0.79
CA GLY A 92 -1.16 12.30 -0.63
C GLY A 92 -2.11 12.28 0.58
N THR A 93 -2.66 13.44 0.92
CA THR A 93 -3.56 13.59 2.06
C THR A 93 -4.96 13.11 1.73
N HIS A 94 -5.48 12.22 2.56
CA HIS A 94 -6.87 11.78 2.52
C HIS A 94 -7.60 12.25 3.77
N ARG A 95 -8.87 12.60 3.63
CA ARG A 95 -9.77 12.83 4.78
C ARG A 95 -11.12 12.20 4.54
N VAL A 96 -11.63 11.45 5.51
CA VAL A 96 -12.97 10.85 5.42
C VAL A 96 -13.64 10.76 6.78
N TRP A 97 -14.96 10.63 6.76
CA TRP A 97 -15.71 10.15 7.91
C TRP A 97 -15.73 8.63 7.96
N VAL A 98 -15.42 8.08 9.14
CA VAL A 98 -15.59 6.66 9.46
C VAL A 98 -16.51 6.50 10.66
N TRP A 99 -17.16 5.34 10.80
CA TRP A 99 -17.93 5.02 12.00
C TRP A 99 -17.02 5.04 13.24
N ALA A 100 -17.50 5.58 14.36
CA ALA A 100 -16.72 5.66 15.60
C ALA A 100 -16.21 4.29 16.10
N PRO A 101 -16.99 3.20 16.01
CA PRO A 101 -16.50 1.85 16.32
C PRO A 101 -15.39 1.34 15.40
N ALA A 102 -15.15 1.98 14.26
CA ALA A 102 -14.06 1.65 13.34
C ALA A 102 -12.74 2.33 13.73
N VAL A 103 -12.71 3.08 14.85
CA VAL A 103 -11.57 3.87 15.28
C VAL A 103 -11.10 3.43 16.66
N GLU A 104 -9.80 3.18 16.75
CA GLU A 104 -9.09 2.84 17.97
C GLU A 104 -8.17 4.00 18.35
N ARG A 105 -8.12 4.36 19.63
CA ARG A 105 -7.14 5.35 20.10
C ARG A 105 -5.73 4.77 19.99
N ALA A 106 -4.84 5.48 19.32
CA ALA A 106 -3.43 5.15 19.32
C ALA A 106 -2.74 5.97 20.42
N ALA A 107 -1.76 5.38 21.09
CA ALA A 107 -0.87 6.18 21.92
C ALA A 107 -0.17 7.22 21.02
N PRO A 108 0.04 8.47 21.50
CA PRO A 108 0.84 9.43 20.76
C PRO A 108 2.22 8.81 20.51
N ALA A 109 2.62 8.74 19.25
CA ALA A 109 3.95 8.25 18.90
C ALA A 109 5.00 9.20 19.53
N PRO A 110 6.10 8.69 20.09
CA PRO A 110 7.19 9.55 20.50
C PRO A 110 7.69 10.36 19.28
N PRO A 111 8.04 11.65 19.45
CA PRO A 111 8.37 12.58 18.36
C PRO A 111 9.70 12.28 17.62
N THR A 112 10.16 11.04 17.61
CA THR A 112 11.44 10.63 16.98
C THR A 112 11.44 9.20 16.47
N ALA A 113 10.29 8.52 16.44
CA ALA A 113 10.20 7.32 15.63
C ALA A 113 10.15 7.78 14.16
N PRO A 114 11.06 7.33 13.27
CA PRO A 114 10.79 7.43 11.84
C PRO A 114 9.38 6.85 11.62
N PRO A 115 8.58 7.40 10.68
CA PRO A 115 7.30 6.80 10.36
C PRO A 115 7.55 5.30 10.20
N ARG A 116 7.00 4.48 11.11
CA ARG A 116 7.04 3.04 10.89
C ARG A 116 6.45 2.90 9.51
N PRO A 117 7.15 2.31 8.53
CA PRO A 117 6.63 2.23 7.18
C PRO A 117 5.23 1.66 7.31
N SER A 118 4.22 2.52 7.12
CA SER A 118 2.86 2.11 6.83
C SER A 118 3.09 1.25 5.62
N VAL A 119 3.01 -0.08 5.79
CA VAL A 119 3.49 -1.08 4.83
C VAL A 119 3.26 -0.47 3.47
N ASP A 120 4.38 -0.02 2.88
CA ASP A 120 4.38 0.69 1.62
C ASP A 120 4.07 -0.43 0.64
N MET A 121 2.79 -0.78 0.60
CA MET A 121 2.18 -1.52 -0.48
C MET A 121 2.31 -0.52 -1.61
N LEU A 122 3.51 -0.48 -2.19
CA LEU A 122 3.73 -0.23 -3.61
C LEU A 122 2.55 -0.91 -4.28
N SER A 123 1.55 -0.09 -4.53
CA SER A 123 0.26 -0.57 -4.96
C SER A 123 0.55 -1.33 -6.24
N VAL A 124 0.18 -2.60 -6.29
CA VAL A 124 0.34 -3.49 -7.45
C VAL A 124 -0.27 -2.89 -8.74
N ARG A 125 -0.94 -1.75 -8.61
CA ARG A 125 -1.59 -0.96 -9.65
C ARG A 125 -0.62 -0.14 -10.50
N SER A 126 0.60 0.12 -10.02
CA SER A 126 1.68 0.68 -10.84
C SER A 126 2.75 -0.40 -10.98
N ALA A 127 2.79 -1.06 -12.12
CA ALA A 127 3.79 -2.10 -12.41
C ALA A 127 5.18 -1.50 -12.57
N GLU A 128 5.26 -0.26 -13.05
CA GLU A 128 6.50 0.42 -13.42
C GLU A 128 7.54 0.47 -12.28
N PRO A 129 7.21 0.89 -11.04
CA PRO A 129 8.19 0.85 -9.94
C PRO A 129 8.66 -0.57 -9.59
N LEU A 130 7.78 -1.57 -9.68
CA LEU A 130 8.12 -2.96 -9.40
C LEU A 130 9.00 -3.55 -10.50
N VAL A 131 8.74 -3.19 -11.76
CA VAL A 131 9.54 -3.58 -12.92
C VAL A 131 10.91 -2.95 -12.86
N GLU A 132 11.03 -1.68 -12.49
CA GLU A 132 12.33 -1.02 -12.29
C GLU A 132 13.14 -1.67 -11.15
N LEU A 133 12.50 -2.09 -10.05
CA LEU A 133 13.16 -2.86 -8.99
C LEU A 133 13.71 -4.20 -9.52
N VAL A 134 12.92 -4.91 -10.32
CA VAL A 134 13.33 -6.18 -10.93
C VAL A 134 14.49 -5.96 -11.91
N LYS A 135 14.40 -4.95 -12.79
CA LYS A 135 15.49 -4.58 -13.71
C LYS A 135 16.77 -4.24 -12.95
N ALA A 136 16.68 -3.42 -11.90
CA ALA A 136 17.82 -3.08 -11.06
C ALA A 136 18.43 -4.31 -10.37
N ARG A 137 17.59 -5.28 -9.96
CA ARG A 137 18.06 -6.52 -9.34
C ARG A 137 18.75 -7.44 -10.35
N LEU A 138 18.16 -7.63 -11.53
CA LEU A 138 18.72 -8.44 -12.61
C LEU A 138 20.03 -7.86 -13.14
N ALA A 139 20.12 -6.53 -13.26
CA ALA A 139 21.35 -5.85 -13.65
C ALA A 139 22.51 -6.12 -12.67
N ARG A 140 22.23 -6.23 -11.36
CA ARG A 140 23.25 -6.65 -10.37
C ARG A 140 23.67 -8.11 -10.51
N SER A 141 22.79 -8.94 -11.08
CA SER A 141 23.05 -10.34 -11.40
C SER A 141 23.65 -10.53 -12.82
N GLY A 142 23.87 -9.44 -13.56
CA GLY A 142 24.46 -9.47 -14.91
C GLY A 142 23.49 -9.77 -16.04
N ALA A 143 22.17 -9.79 -15.77
CA ALA A 143 21.13 -10.08 -16.76
C ALA A 143 20.26 -8.83 -17.03
N GLU A 144 19.73 -8.71 -18.25
CA GLU A 144 18.87 -7.59 -18.63
C GLU A 144 17.42 -8.04 -18.81
N PHE A 145 16.48 -7.36 -18.15
CA PHE A 145 15.04 -7.58 -18.36
C PHE A 145 14.45 -6.55 -19.31
N VAL A 146 14.00 -7.03 -20.46
CA VAL A 146 13.31 -6.20 -21.46
C VAL A 146 11.81 -6.44 -21.35
N THR A 147 11.10 -5.42 -20.87
CA THR A 147 9.64 -5.43 -20.75
C THR A 147 9.00 -5.34 -22.13
N SER A 148 8.07 -6.26 -22.43
CA SER A 148 7.30 -6.24 -23.70
C SER A 148 5.86 -5.81 -23.48
N THR A 149 5.20 -6.32 -22.45
CA THR A 149 3.80 -5.99 -22.17
C THR A 149 3.48 -6.20 -20.70
N GLU A 150 2.68 -5.33 -20.12
CA GLU A 150 2.20 -5.44 -18.76
C GLU A 150 0.69 -5.63 -18.77
N ARG A 151 0.18 -6.56 -17.96
CA ARG A 151 -1.25 -6.82 -17.84
C ARG A 151 -1.65 -6.92 -16.36
N PRO A 152 -2.71 -6.23 -15.93
CA PRO A 152 -3.26 -6.44 -14.60
C PRO A 152 -3.75 -7.89 -14.47
N ALA A 153 -3.37 -8.54 -13.39
CA ALA A 153 -3.72 -9.91 -13.04
C ALA A 153 -4.74 -9.94 -11.89
N GLY A 154 -5.76 -9.08 -12.01
CA GLY A 154 -6.78 -8.85 -10.98
C GLY A 154 -6.47 -7.65 -10.08
N PRO A 155 -7.23 -7.47 -8.99
CA PRO A 155 -7.13 -6.28 -8.12
C PRO A 155 -5.86 -6.20 -7.28
N PHE A 156 -5.12 -7.31 -7.18
CA PHE A 156 -3.94 -7.47 -6.33
C PHE A 156 -2.74 -8.05 -7.08
N GLY A 157 -2.79 -8.11 -8.40
CA GLY A 157 -1.77 -8.78 -9.20
C GLY A 157 -1.43 -8.01 -10.47
N VAL A 158 -0.18 -8.14 -10.91
CA VAL A 158 0.27 -7.76 -12.24
C VAL A 158 1.10 -8.88 -12.84
N VAL A 159 0.89 -9.12 -14.13
CA VAL A 159 1.72 -10.01 -14.94
C VAL A 159 2.50 -9.16 -15.93
N VAL A 160 3.81 -9.35 -15.95
CA VAL A 160 4.71 -8.67 -16.86
C VAL A 160 5.32 -9.70 -17.80
N PHE A 161 5.12 -9.49 -19.09
CA PHE A 161 5.72 -10.28 -20.15
C PHE A 161 6.95 -9.55 -20.66
N GLY A 162 8.05 -10.29 -20.81
CA GLY A 162 9.31 -9.73 -21.28
C GLY A 162 10.29 -10.80 -21.68
N SER A 163 11.55 -10.41 -21.75
CA SER A 163 12.65 -11.33 -21.97
C SER A 163 13.80 -11.06 -21.01
N ILE A 164 14.45 -12.12 -20.55
CA ILE A 164 15.75 -12.08 -19.87
C ILE A 164 16.75 -12.75 -20.79
N ASP A 165 17.79 -12.04 -21.22
CA ASP A 165 18.85 -12.58 -22.09
C ASP A 165 18.29 -13.38 -23.29
N GLN A 166 17.36 -12.77 -24.02
CA GLN A 166 16.62 -13.35 -25.16
C GLN A 166 15.64 -14.49 -24.85
N HIS A 167 15.49 -14.91 -23.59
CA HIS A 167 14.50 -15.92 -23.19
C HIS A 167 13.18 -15.27 -22.81
N HIS A 168 12.08 -15.71 -23.43
CA HIS A 168 10.75 -15.19 -23.13
C HIS A 168 10.26 -15.66 -21.77
N VAL A 169 9.97 -14.70 -20.90
CA VAL A 169 9.53 -14.96 -19.54
C VAL A 169 8.24 -14.21 -19.22
N ARG A 170 7.52 -14.77 -18.25
CA ARG A 170 6.37 -14.16 -17.61
C ARG A 170 6.66 -14.01 -16.13
N LEU A 171 6.74 -12.78 -15.67
CA LEU A 171 6.87 -12.41 -14.27
C LEU A 171 5.48 -12.15 -13.70
N GLU A 172 5.15 -12.82 -12.61
CA GLU A 172 3.92 -12.61 -11.85
C GLU A 172 4.25 -11.99 -10.50
N LEU A 173 3.59 -10.88 -10.19
CA LEU A 173 3.68 -10.16 -8.94
C LEU A 173 2.27 -10.07 -8.36
N SER A 174 2.04 -10.66 -7.19
CA SER A 174 0.70 -10.66 -6.57
C SER A 174 0.75 -10.45 -5.06
N ALA A 175 -0.17 -9.67 -4.53
CA ALA A 175 -0.39 -9.53 -3.09
C ALA A 175 -1.52 -10.45 -2.63
N ASP A 176 -1.28 -11.23 -1.58
CA ASP A 176 -2.30 -11.98 -0.86
C ASP A 176 -2.80 -11.14 0.33
N PRO A 177 -4.03 -10.60 0.27
CA PRO A 177 -4.58 -9.78 1.35
C PRO A 177 -4.93 -10.59 2.60
N THR A 178 -5.01 -11.92 2.51
CA THR A 178 -5.34 -12.81 3.64
C THR A 178 -4.15 -13.00 4.55
N THR A 179 -2.98 -13.22 3.96
CA THR A 179 -1.71 -13.43 4.68
C THR A 179 -0.88 -12.16 4.80
N ASN A 180 -1.29 -11.08 4.11
CA ASN A 180 -0.55 -9.83 4.01
C ASN A 180 0.87 -10.04 3.48
N THR A 181 0.98 -10.84 2.41
CA THR A 181 2.26 -11.17 1.77
C THR A 181 2.23 -10.87 0.28
N CYS A 182 3.32 -10.34 -0.24
CA CYS A 182 3.62 -10.16 -1.66
C CYS A 182 4.35 -11.40 -2.18
N VAL A 183 3.96 -11.85 -3.35
CA VAL A 183 4.50 -13.04 -4.02
C VAL A 183 5.13 -12.64 -5.34
N VAL A 184 6.33 -13.18 -5.59
CA VAL A 184 7.06 -13.03 -6.85
C VAL A 184 7.26 -14.41 -7.45
N GLN A 185 6.93 -14.55 -8.74
CA GLN A 185 7.13 -15.80 -9.47
C GLN A 185 7.53 -15.55 -10.92
N LEU A 186 8.55 -16.28 -11.38
CA LEU A 186 9.01 -16.22 -12.77
C LEU A 186 8.71 -17.52 -13.51
N PHE A 187 8.15 -17.40 -14.71
CA PHE A 187 7.82 -18.50 -15.60
C PHE A 187 8.59 -18.37 -16.91
N ASP A 188 9.14 -19.49 -17.38
CA ASP A 188 9.66 -19.63 -18.72
C ASP A 188 8.52 -19.98 -19.67
N LEU A 189 8.31 -19.15 -20.69
CA LEU A 189 7.25 -19.32 -21.68
C LEU A 189 7.62 -20.37 -22.75
N THR A 190 8.91 -20.59 -23.00
CA THR A 190 9.42 -21.57 -23.95
C THR A 190 9.28 -22.98 -23.35
N ALA A 191 9.80 -23.18 -22.14
CA ALA A 191 9.70 -24.46 -21.45
C ALA A 191 8.36 -24.67 -20.71
N LYS A 192 7.49 -23.65 -20.67
CA LYS A 192 6.17 -23.64 -20.00
C LYS A 192 6.24 -24.10 -18.54
N LYS A 193 7.32 -23.75 -17.83
CA LYS A 193 7.58 -24.16 -16.45
C LYS A 193 7.88 -22.96 -15.56
N VAL A 194 7.62 -23.12 -14.27
CA VAL A 194 8.12 -22.21 -13.24
C VAL A 194 9.64 -22.42 -13.13
N LEU A 195 10.40 -21.33 -13.14
CA LEU A 195 11.87 -21.42 -13.09
C LEU A 195 12.37 -21.72 -11.68
N VAL A 196 11.85 -21.01 -10.68
CA VAL A 196 12.18 -21.20 -9.27
C VAL A 196 10.92 -21.06 -8.41
N GLU A 197 10.91 -21.73 -7.26
CA GLU A 197 9.84 -21.65 -6.28
C GLU A 197 9.47 -20.19 -5.99
N ARG A 198 8.16 -19.93 -5.91
CA ARG A 198 7.64 -18.60 -5.61
C ARG A 198 8.11 -18.16 -4.23
N VAL A 199 8.45 -16.89 -4.10
CA VAL A 199 8.84 -16.31 -2.81
C VAL A 199 7.72 -15.42 -2.31
N ALA A 200 7.38 -15.56 -1.04
CA ALA A 200 6.40 -14.74 -0.35
C ALA A 200 7.10 -13.91 0.75
N ALA A 201 6.88 -12.60 0.77
CA ALA A 201 7.41 -11.71 1.80
C ALA A 201 6.40 -10.60 2.15
N PRO A 202 6.55 -9.92 3.30
CA PRO A 202 5.70 -8.78 3.69
C PRO A 202 5.60 -7.65 2.64
N THR A 203 6.65 -7.44 1.84
CA THR A 203 6.69 -6.40 0.78
C THR A 203 7.20 -6.96 -0.55
N PHE A 204 6.86 -6.30 -1.67
CA PHE A 204 7.40 -6.68 -2.98
C PHE A 204 8.92 -6.51 -3.04
N GLN A 205 9.47 -5.48 -2.40
CA GLN A 205 10.91 -5.29 -2.36
C GLN A 205 11.60 -6.48 -1.69
N GLU A 206 11.13 -6.90 -0.51
CA GLU A 206 11.68 -8.05 0.19
C GLU A 206 11.52 -9.34 -0.62
N ALA A 207 10.37 -9.53 -1.28
CA ALA A 207 10.13 -10.70 -2.12
C ALA A 207 11.05 -10.72 -3.35
N ILE A 208 11.27 -9.57 -4.00
CA ILE A 208 12.20 -9.42 -5.13
C ILE A 208 13.64 -9.62 -4.68
N GLU A 209 14.03 -9.10 -3.51
CA GLU A 209 15.39 -9.26 -2.99
C GLU A 209 15.71 -10.72 -2.63
N ALA A 210 14.74 -11.41 -2.02
CA ALA A 210 14.84 -12.80 -1.60
C ALA A 210 14.62 -13.82 -2.74
N TYR A 211 14.10 -13.39 -3.90
CA TYR A 211 13.94 -14.28 -5.05
C TYR A 211 15.30 -14.75 -5.57
N ALA A 212 15.42 -16.05 -5.86
CA ALA A 212 16.66 -16.68 -6.31
C ALA A 212 16.91 -16.40 -7.80
N TRP A 213 17.17 -15.13 -8.14
CA TRP A 213 17.37 -14.68 -9.52
C TRP A 213 18.52 -15.38 -10.24
N ALA A 214 19.63 -15.66 -9.54
CA ALA A 214 20.76 -16.35 -10.13
C ALA A 214 20.38 -17.76 -10.60
N GLU A 215 19.68 -18.53 -9.76
CA GLU A 215 19.18 -19.87 -10.12
C GLU A 215 18.17 -19.80 -11.26
N ALA A 216 17.31 -18.78 -11.28
CA ALA A 216 16.34 -18.59 -12.35
C ALA A 216 17.01 -18.28 -13.69
N ILE A 217 18.07 -17.47 -13.70
CA ILE A 217 18.87 -17.16 -14.90
C ILE A 217 19.65 -18.40 -15.38
N ASP A 218 20.28 -19.14 -14.46
CA ASP A 218 20.99 -20.38 -14.79
C ASP A 218 20.03 -21.41 -15.42
N ALA A 219 18.82 -21.53 -14.87
CA ALA A 219 17.78 -22.41 -15.41
C ALA A 219 17.30 -22.02 -16.81
N LEU A 220 17.32 -20.72 -17.16
CA LEU A 220 17.05 -20.23 -18.51
C LEU A 220 18.17 -20.63 -19.47
N THR A 221 19.42 -20.40 -19.07
CA THR A 221 20.61 -20.74 -19.88
C THR A 221 20.69 -22.24 -20.18
N LEU A 222 20.40 -23.08 -19.18
CA LEU A 222 20.36 -24.55 -19.33
C LEU A 222 19.21 -25.05 -20.20
N SER A 223 18.12 -24.30 -20.32
CA SER A 223 16.98 -24.67 -21.17
C SER A 223 17.18 -24.30 -22.65
N GLY A 224 18.27 -23.57 -22.96
CA GLY A 224 18.64 -23.09 -24.29
C GLY A 224 19.70 -23.93 -25.03
N GLU A 225 20.20 -25.04 -24.48
CA GLU A 225 21.07 -25.95 -25.25
C GLU A 225 20.21 -26.80 -26.22
N PRO A 226 20.33 -26.60 -27.55
CA PRO A 226 19.81 -27.58 -28.48
C PRO A 226 20.64 -28.85 -28.36
N ASP A 227 19.98 -30.00 -28.26
CA ASP A 227 20.56 -31.31 -28.56
C ASP A 227 21.29 -31.22 -29.91
N HIS A 228 22.60 -31.02 -29.87
CA HIS A 228 23.46 -31.13 -31.03
C HIS A 228 23.64 -32.62 -31.28
N GLU A 229 22.67 -33.22 -31.97
CA GLU A 229 22.79 -34.55 -32.54
C GLU A 229 23.97 -34.50 -33.53
N LEU A 230 25.07 -35.14 -33.15
CA LEU A 230 26.28 -35.29 -33.94
C LEU A 230 26.04 -36.28 -35.10
N PRO A 231 26.75 -36.12 -36.23
CA PRO A 231 26.43 -36.72 -37.53
C PRO A 231 26.63 -38.23 -37.63
#